data_AF-G0NEY9-F1
#
_entry.id   AF-G0NEY9-F1
#
_cell.length_a   1.000
_cell.length_b   1.000
_cell.length_c   1.000
_cell.angle_alpha   90.00
_cell.angle_beta   90.00
_cell.angle_gamma   90.00
#
_symmetry.space_group_name_H-M   'P 1'
#
loop_
_entity.id
_entity.type
_entity.pdbx_description
1 polymer ?
#
loop_
_entity_poly.entity_id
_entity_poly.type
_entity_poly.pdbx_seq_one_letter_code
_entity_poly.pdbx_strand_id
1 'polypeptide(L)'
;MMGTTTAELRETIYITNPNNTEHKDDLLKNMCEHIGYEVYLEPEVFVDKCITYYSNGTKAQYLSDDMEFYSRAVSMATTHTSKNTKVFLYSYAYSGAGPAFNKYMNVPSPHHSEDLIYTFGTHRGPFAPKDYVIEQIYSGFFANFVNFKDPTISKNQPWLQYTPEKREHFLIDFDENFTMPGMRDDYYADALQFWSTVGNKSFSERWSPSLDTFLITNLVAPIVSHLTNVSIDVDKTMDQMEELFFERENFLEELKLERRIKLKGMAGNGSLGGKEQKKTGCQNGEMGVGWEWRRRDMETEGWSWWNQ
;
A
#
# COMPACT_ATOMS: atom_id res chain seq x y z
N MET A 1 10.59 -12.80 11.42
CA MET A 1 11.09 -12.68 10.04
C MET A 1 9.93 -12.23 9.18
N MET A 2 10.13 -11.25 8.32
CA MET A 2 9.12 -10.69 7.42
C MET A 2 9.78 -10.39 6.08
N GLY A 3 9.00 -10.36 4.99
CA GLY A 3 9.53 -9.94 3.71
C GLY A 3 8.44 -9.77 2.68
N THR A 4 8.85 -9.24 1.55
CA THR A 4 8.02 -8.95 0.39
C THR A 4 8.78 -9.38 -0.86
N THR A 5 8.06 -9.57 -1.96
CA THR A 5 8.68 -9.57 -3.27
C THR A 5 9.01 -8.13 -3.71
N THR A 6 10.03 -7.95 -4.56
CA THR A 6 10.39 -6.61 -5.07
C THR A 6 9.39 -6.06 -6.09
N ALA A 7 8.35 -6.82 -6.40
CA ALA A 7 7.28 -6.45 -7.30
C ALA A 7 6.03 -7.27 -6.92
N GLU A 8 5.30 -6.82 -5.90
CA GLU A 8 4.23 -7.60 -5.26
C GLU A 8 3.10 -7.89 -6.23
N LEU A 9 2.20 -6.94 -6.42
CA LEU A 9 1.10 -7.13 -7.36
C LEU A 9 1.36 -6.38 -8.67
N ARG A 10 1.97 -5.19 -8.58
CA ARG A 10 2.12 -4.23 -9.68
C ARG A 10 0.79 -3.98 -10.40
N GLU A 11 -0.32 -3.91 -9.67
CA GLU A 11 -1.64 -3.78 -10.29
C GLU A 11 -1.75 -2.45 -11.06
N THR A 12 -1.01 -1.42 -10.65
CA THR A 12 -0.94 -0.13 -11.33
C THR A 12 -0.01 -0.10 -12.55
N ILE A 13 0.51 -1.25 -13.01
CA ILE A 13 1.36 -1.33 -14.21
C ILE A 13 0.67 -0.83 -15.48
N TYR A 14 -0.67 -0.84 -15.53
CA TYR A 14 -1.44 -0.30 -16.65
C TYR A 14 -1.14 1.20 -16.89
N ILE A 15 -0.77 1.97 -15.85
CA ILE A 15 -0.42 3.39 -15.97
C ILE A 15 0.84 3.57 -16.83
N THR A 16 1.81 2.66 -16.70
CA THR A 16 3.10 2.72 -17.41
C THR A 16 3.16 1.77 -18.61
N ASN A 17 2.05 1.11 -18.95
CA ASN A 17 2.01 0.20 -20.08
C ASN A 17 2.22 1.00 -21.39
N PRO A 18 3.12 0.56 -22.29
CA PRO A 18 3.33 1.22 -23.58
C PRO A 18 2.04 1.46 -24.39
N ASN A 19 1.04 0.59 -24.27
CA ASN A 19 -0.25 0.74 -24.95
C ASN A 19 -1.06 1.95 -24.44
N ASN A 20 -0.77 2.45 -23.24
CA ASN A 20 -1.47 3.55 -22.59
C ASN A 20 -0.64 4.84 -22.56
N THR A 21 0.45 4.93 -23.35
CA THR A 21 1.40 6.05 -23.29
C THR A 21 0.74 7.42 -23.43
N GLU A 22 -0.26 7.54 -24.32
CA GLU A 22 -0.98 8.82 -24.55
C GLU A 22 -1.92 9.20 -23.39
N HIS A 23 -2.28 8.24 -22.53
CA HIS A 23 -3.20 8.44 -21.40
C HIS A 23 -2.51 8.32 -20.03
N LYS A 24 -1.18 8.12 -20.01
CA LYS A 24 -0.42 7.89 -18.77
C LYS A 24 -0.72 8.92 -17.68
N ASP A 25 -0.72 10.19 -18.04
CA ASP A 25 -0.91 11.28 -17.08
C ASP A 25 -2.35 11.32 -16.54
N ASP A 26 -3.34 11.06 -17.39
CA ASP A 26 -4.75 11.00 -16.99
C ASP A 26 -5.02 9.78 -16.08
N LEU A 27 -4.44 8.63 -16.40
CA LEU A 27 -4.55 7.40 -15.59
C LEU A 27 -3.89 7.58 -14.22
N LEU A 28 -2.70 8.19 -14.17
CA LEU A 28 -2.03 8.50 -12.92
C LEU A 28 -2.83 9.50 -12.09
N LYS A 29 -3.36 10.55 -12.73
CA LYS A 29 -4.19 11.55 -12.06
C LYS A 29 -5.45 10.93 -11.48
N ASN A 30 -6.18 10.11 -12.25
CA ASN A 30 -7.39 9.44 -11.78
C ASN A 30 -7.09 8.57 -10.53
N MET A 31 -6.02 7.77 -10.57
CA MET A 31 -5.58 6.97 -9.43
C MET A 31 -5.26 7.84 -8.19
N CYS A 32 -4.48 8.90 -8.37
CA CYS A 32 -4.14 9.82 -7.28
C CYS A 32 -5.37 10.57 -6.74
N GLU A 33 -6.34 10.93 -7.59
CA GLU A 33 -7.59 11.60 -7.18
C GLU A 33 -8.46 10.68 -6.33
N HIS A 34 -8.68 9.44 -6.74
CA HIS A 34 -9.42 8.46 -5.93
C HIS A 34 -8.81 8.29 -4.54
N ILE A 35 -7.49 8.06 -4.47
CA ILE A 35 -6.80 7.94 -3.17
C ILE A 35 -6.90 9.23 -2.36
N GLY A 36 -6.69 10.38 -3.00
CA GLY A 36 -6.68 11.69 -2.34
C GLY A 36 -8.01 12.04 -1.71
N TYR A 37 -9.09 11.98 -2.49
CA TYR A 37 -10.42 12.42 -2.09
C TYR A 37 -11.07 11.53 -1.03
N GLU A 38 -10.71 10.24 -0.99
CA GLU A 38 -11.25 9.33 0.03
C GLU A 38 -10.42 9.31 1.31
N VAL A 39 -9.09 9.38 1.20
CA VAL A 39 -8.19 9.06 2.31
C VAL A 39 -7.61 10.31 3.00
N TYR A 40 -7.61 11.48 2.36
CA TYR A 40 -6.88 12.65 2.86
C TYR A 40 -7.76 13.87 3.15
N LEU A 41 -7.39 14.64 4.18
CA LEU A 41 -8.09 15.88 4.57
C LEU A 41 -7.94 17.01 3.54
N GLU A 42 -6.79 17.04 2.87
CA GLU A 42 -6.40 18.00 1.84
C GLU A 42 -6.14 17.25 0.53
N PRO A 43 -7.21 16.77 -0.14
CA PRO A 43 -7.07 15.87 -1.28
C PRO A 43 -6.30 16.51 -2.43
N GLU A 44 -6.48 17.82 -2.67
CA GLU A 44 -5.79 18.52 -3.76
C GLU A 44 -4.27 18.55 -3.54
N VAL A 45 -3.83 18.80 -2.30
CA VAL A 45 -2.41 18.79 -1.93
C VAL A 45 -1.82 17.39 -2.03
N PHE A 46 -2.58 16.37 -1.63
CA PHE A 46 -2.17 14.98 -1.82
C PHE A 46 -2.00 14.63 -3.29
N VAL A 47 -2.99 14.95 -4.13
CA VAL A 47 -3.00 14.64 -5.57
C VAL A 47 -1.77 15.21 -6.25
N ASP A 48 -1.43 16.47 -6.00
CA ASP A 48 -0.25 17.12 -6.60
C ASP A 48 1.05 16.40 -6.21
N LYS A 49 1.20 16.04 -4.94
CA LYS A 49 2.37 15.30 -4.45
C LYS A 49 2.44 13.88 -5.02
N CYS A 50 1.30 13.19 -5.10
CA CYS A 50 1.17 11.84 -5.65
C CYS A 50 1.61 11.81 -7.12
N ILE A 51 1.07 12.71 -7.95
CA ILE A 51 1.44 12.83 -9.36
C ILE A 51 2.94 13.16 -9.49
N THR A 52 3.43 14.13 -8.71
CA THR A 52 4.86 14.50 -8.73
C THR A 52 5.76 13.31 -8.41
N TYR A 53 5.40 12.53 -7.39
CA TYR A 53 6.20 11.39 -6.94
C TYR A 53 6.20 10.22 -7.94
N TYR A 54 5.06 9.92 -8.57
CA TYR A 54 4.89 8.73 -9.43
C TYR A 54 5.02 8.98 -10.94
N SER A 55 5.03 10.24 -11.39
CA SER A 55 5.16 10.58 -12.82
C SER A 55 6.50 10.16 -13.44
N ASN A 56 7.55 9.98 -12.62
CA ASN A 56 8.89 9.66 -13.09
C ASN A 56 9.06 8.20 -13.50
N GLY A 57 9.47 7.98 -14.76
CA GLY A 57 9.82 6.67 -15.29
C GLY A 57 8.70 5.64 -15.16
N THR A 58 9.04 4.48 -14.60
CA THR A 58 8.12 3.36 -14.37
C THR A 58 7.55 3.33 -12.95
N LYS A 59 7.81 4.35 -12.11
CA LYS A 59 7.50 4.29 -10.67
C LYS A 59 6.02 4.07 -10.36
N ALA A 60 5.12 4.61 -11.20
CA ALA A 60 3.68 4.41 -11.05
C ALA A 60 3.24 2.93 -11.08
N GLN A 61 4.02 2.01 -11.66
CA GLN A 61 3.68 0.57 -11.62
C GLN A 61 3.76 -0.05 -10.23
N TYR A 62 4.43 0.63 -9.28
CA TYR A 62 4.58 0.19 -7.89
C TYR A 62 3.71 0.99 -6.92
N LEU A 63 2.81 1.86 -7.41
CA LEU A 63 1.99 2.72 -6.55
C LEU A 63 1.14 1.89 -5.58
N SER A 64 0.47 0.85 -6.07
CA SER A 64 -0.30 -0.08 -5.23
C SER A 64 0.61 -0.81 -4.24
N ASP A 65 1.76 -1.30 -4.72
CA ASP A 65 2.71 -2.05 -3.90
C ASP A 65 3.29 -1.20 -2.75
N ASP A 66 3.64 0.07 -3.04
CA ASP A 66 4.12 1.03 -2.05
C ASP A 66 3.08 1.25 -0.94
N MET A 67 1.80 1.38 -1.32
CA MET A 67 0.69 1.68 -0.40
C MET A 67 0.29 0.47 0.46
N GLU A 68 0.20 -0.71 -0.15
CA GLU A 68 -0.35 -1.91 0.48
C GLU A 68 0.72 -2.75 1.18
N PHE A 69 1.88 -2.94 0.56
CA PHE A 69 2.90 -3.86 1.03
C PHE A 69 4.10 -3.14 1.61
N TYR A 70 4.76 -2.27 0.85
CA TYR A 70 6.10 -1.82 1.19
C TYR A 70 6.12 -0.87 2.39
N SER A 71 5.34 0.21 2.35
CA SER A 71 5.27 1.15 3.49
C SER A 71 4.77 0.45 4.76
N ARG A 72 3.87 -0.53 4.62
CA ARG A 72 3.34 -1.33 5.73
C ARG A 72 4.36 -2.29 6.30
N ALA A 73 5.13 -2.98 5.46
CA ALA A 73 6.19 -3.88 5.89
C ALA A 73 7.22 -3.15 6.75
N VAL A 74 7.66 -1.95 6.32
CA VAL A 74 8.60 -1.14 7.12
C VAL A 74 7.96 -0.66 8.42
N SER A 75 6.71 -0.20 8.38
CA SER A 75 5.98 0.28 9.58
C SER A 75 5.79 -0.84 10.62
N MET A 76 5.44 -2.04 10.16
CA MET A 76 5.31 -3.22 11.02
C MET A 76 6.66 -3.64 11.59
N ALA A 77 7.71 -3.65 10.77
CA ALA A 77 9.06 -3.97 11.23
C ALA A 77 9.52 -3.00 12.32
N THR A 78 9.29 -1.70 12.13
CA THR A 78 9.57 -0.66 13.13
C THR A 78 8.80 -0.91 14.42
N THR A 79 7.48 -1.13 14.32
CA THR A 79 6.61 -1.31 15.50
C THR A 79 6.98 -2.53 16.33
N HIS A 80 7.40 -3.62 15.69
CA HIS A 80 7.77 -4.85 16.39
C HIS A 80 9.23 -4.90 16.84
N THR A 81 10.08 -4.00 16.34
CA THR A 81 11.49 -3.97 16.75
C THR A 81 11.61 -3.35 18.14
N SER A 82 12.23 -4.10 19.06
CA SER A 82 12.48 -3.64 20.42
C SER A 82 13.76 -4.25 20.98
N LYS A 83 14.16 -3.85 22.20
CA LYS A 83 15.29 -4.47 22.90
C LYS A 83 15.15 -6.00 23.06
N ASN A 84 13.91 -6.50 23.11
CA ASN A 84 13.62 -7.92 23.35
C ASN A 84 13.09 -8.66 22.11
N THR A 85 12.79 -7.94 21.03
CA THR A 85 12.20 -8.50 19.81
C THR A 85 13.10 -8.19 18.63
N LYS A 86 13.69 -9.24 18.05
CA LYS A 86 14.50 -9.14 16.84
C LYS A 86 13.63 -9.27 15.61
N VAL A 87 13.74 -8.31 14.70
CA VAL A 87 13.10 -8.34 13.38
C VAL A 87 14.18 -8.55 12.34
N PHE A 88 13.88 -9.39 11.34
CA PHE A 88 14.73 -9.64 10.18
C PHE A 88 13.87 -9.50 8.94
N LEU A 89 14.33 -8.70 7.98
CA LEU A 89 13.64 -8.40 6.73
C LEU A 89 14.34 -9.05 5.54
N TYR A 90 13.56 -9.40 4.52
CA TYR A 90 14.08 -9.81 3.23
C TYR A 90 13.28 -9.19 2.07
N SER A 91 13.94 -9.01 0.93
CA SER A 91 13.33 -8.71 -0.37
C SER A 91 13.55 -9.90 -1.29
N TYR A 92 12.49 -10.51 -1.80
CA TYR A 92 12.60 -11.53 -2.83
C TYR A 92 12.57 -10.90 -4.22
N ALA A 93 13.70 -10.96 -4.94
CA ALA A 93 13.89 -10.38 -6.26
C ALA A 93 14.10 -11.41 -7.37
N TYR A 94 14.31 -12.68 -7.00
CA TYR A 94 14.59 -13.74 -7.97
C TYR A 94 13.42 -13.92 -8.95
N SER A 95 13.68 -13.65 -10.23
CA SER A 95 12.70 -13.76 -11.31
C SER A 95 12.85 -15.03 -12.15
N GLY A 96 13.68 -15.97 -11.71
CA GLY A 96 14.05 -17.16 -12.48
C GLY A 96 13.18 -18.39 -12.22
N ALA A 97 12.09 -18.29 -11.44
CA ALA A 97 11.24 -19.44 -11.13
C ALA A 97 10.64 -20.04 -12.41
N GLY A 98 10.17 -19.20 -13.34
CA GLY A 98 9.61 -19.64 -14.60
C GLY A 98 8.46 -20.63 -14.38
N PRO A 99 8.44 -21.81 -15.03
CA PRO A 99 7.37 -22.80 -14.85
C PRO A 99 7.20 -23.33 -13.41
N ALA A 100 8.18 -23.12 -12.52
CA ALA A 100 8.07 -23.50 -11.12
C ALA A 100 7.01 -22.67 -10.37
N PHE A 101 6.74 -21.44 -10.84
CA PHE A 101 5.63 -20.62 -10.38
C PHE A 101 4.48 -20.69 -11.38
N ASN A 102 3.41 -21.39 -11.01
CA ASN A 102 2.25 -21.62 -11.85
C ASN A 102 1.02 -20.92 -11.25
N LYS A 103 0.92 -19.62 -11.50
CA LYS A 103 -0.27 -18.84 -11.17
C LYS A 103 -1.29 -18.94 -12.31
N TYR A 104 -2.57 -18.86 -11.96
CA TYR A 104 -3.70 -18.91 -12.90
C TYR A 104 -3.74 -17.71 -13.87
N MET A 105 -2.92 -16.68 -13.66
CA MET A 105 -2.75 -15.53 -14.55
C MET A 105 -1.29 -15.37 -14.94
N ASN A 106 -1.06 -14.88 -16.16
CA ASN A 106 0.27 -14.52 -16.63
C ASN A 106 0.70 -13.20 -16.00
N VAL A 107 1.49 -13.28 -14.93
CA VAL A 107 2.01 -12.16 -14.17
C VAL A 107 3.52 -12.08 -14.32
N PRO A 108 4.11 -10.88 -14.43
CA PRO A 108 5.56 -10.76 -14.48
C PRO A 108 6.18 -11.14 -13.13
N SER A 109 7.34 -11.80 -13.18
CA SER A 109 8.14 -12.15 -12.00
C SER A 109 9.03 -10.98 -11.53
N PRO A 110 9.52 -11.00 -10.27
CA PRO A 110 8.89 -11.73 -9.19
C PRO A 110 7.45 -11.21 -8.97
N HIS A 111 6.57 -12.03 -8.43
CA HIS A 111 5.19 -11.66 -8.12
C HIS A 111 4.78 -12.11 -6.72
N HIS A 112 3.71 -11.52 -6.20
CA HIS A 112 3.15 -11.85 -4.90
C HIS A 112 2.99 -13.37 -4.77
N SER A 113 3.53 -13.90 -3.66
CA SER A 113 3.60 -15.32 -3.29
C SER A 113 4.51 -16.21 -4.14
N GLU A 114 5.25 -15.68 -5.12
CA GLU A 114 6.14 -16.49 -5.97
C GLU A 114 7.25 -17.17 -5.17
N ASP A 115 7.75 -16.53 -4.12
CA ASP A 115 8.73 -17.08 -3.20
C ASP A 115 8.18 -18.25 -2.36
N LEU A 116 6.86 -18.28 -2.13
CA LEU A 116 6.18 -19.29 -1.31
C LEU A 116 6.12 -20.67 -1.97
N ILE A 117 6.43 -20.78 -3.27
CA ILE A 117 6.60 -22.09 -3.94
C ILE A 117 7.70 -22.92 -3.26
N TYR A 118 8.69 -22.26 -2.66
CA TYR A 118 9.88 -22.85 -2.05
C TYR A 118 9.73 -23.14 -0.54
N THR A 119 8.62 -22.76 0.09
CA THR A 119 8.34 -23.02 1.51
C THR A 119 7.05 -23.79 1.73
N PHE A 120 5.96 -23.35 1.09
CA PHE A 120 4.62 -23.89 1.32
C PHE A 120 4.06 -24.64 0.11
N GLY A 121 4.71 -24.51 -1.06
CA GLY A 121 4.22 -25.10 -2.31
C GLY A 121 3.01 -24.37 -2.91
N THR A 122 2.67 -23.19 -2.40
CA THR A 122 1.60 -22.33 -2.93
C THR A 122 1.89 -22.01 -4.40
N HIS A 123 0.93 -22.24 -5.30
CA HIS A 123 1.11 -22.04 -6.76
C HIS A 123 2.30 -22.80 -7.38
N ARG A 124 2.78 -23.87 -6.74
CA ARG A 124 3.91 -24.67 -7.24
C ARG A 124 3.55 -25.38 -8.54
N GLY A 125 4.32 -25.07 -9.58
CA GLY A 125 4.36 -25.80 -10.84
C GLY A 125 5.46 -26.87 -10.86
N PRO A 126 5.78 -27.40 -12.04
CA PRO A 126 6.87 -28.37 -12.20
C PRO A 126 8.23 -27.73 -11.88
N PHE A 127 8.92 -28.27 -10.87
CA PHE A 127 10.27 -27.84 -10.51
C PHE A 127 11.31 -28.45 -11.45
N ALA A 128 12.28 -27.64 -11.87
CA ALA A 128 13.52 -28.10 -12.46
C ALA A 128 14.55 -28.41 -11.35
N PRO A 129 15.68 -29.08 -11.66
CA PRO A 129 16.72 -29.38 -10.66
C PRO A 129 17.22 -28.15 -9.87
N LYS A 130 17.31 -26.98 -10.53
CA LYS A 130 17.68 -25.70 -9.89
C LYS A 130 16.72 -25.30 -8.77
N ASP A 131 15.44 -25.60 -8.92
CA ASP A 131 14.39 -25.15 -8.01
C ASP A 131 14.43 -25.95 -6.70
N TYR A 132 14.85 -27.22 -6.72
CA TYR A 132 15.08 -28.00 -5.52
C TYR A 132 16.29 -27.49 -4.70
N VAL A 133 17.32 -26.96 -5.38
CA VAL A 133 18.46 -26.31 -4.71
C VAL A 133 18.00 -25.02 -4.04
N ILE A 134 17.25 -24.20 -4.77
CA ILE A 134 16.66 -22.96 -4.24
C ILE A 134 15.71 -23.26 -3.08
N GLU A 135 14.85 -24.28 -3.21
CA GLU A 135 13.94 -24.75 -2.15
C GLU A 135 14.71 -25.07 -0.87
N GLN A 136 15.80 -25.84 -0.97
CA GLN A 136 16.62 -26.20 0.18
C GLN A 136 17.25 -24.97 0.86
N ILE A 137 17.75 -24.00 0.08
CA ILE A 137 18.34 -22.78 0.63
C ILE A 137 17.26 -21.90 1.25
N TYR A 138 16.20 -21.61 0.49
CA TYR A 138 15.15 -20.67 0.88
C TYR A 138 14.37 -21.15 2.11
N SER A 139 13.92 -22.40 2.12
CA SER A 139 13.28 -23.01 3.30
C SER A 139 14.23 -23.09 4.50
N GLY A 140 15.54 -23.21 4.24
CA GLY A 140 16.60 -23.16 5.24
C GLY A 140 16.62 -21.88 6.06
N PHE A 141 16.30 -20.71 5.46
CA PHE A 141 16.22 -19.44 6.20
C PHE A 141 15.15 -19.52 7.30
N PHE A 142 13.97 -20.01 6.95
CA PHE A 142 12.85 -20.14 7.87
C PHE A 142 13.11 -21.21 8.93
N ALA A 143 13.67 -22.36 8.51
CA ALA A 143 14.05 -23.41 9.44
C ALA A 143 15.07 -22.92 10.48
N ASN A 144 16.09 -22.16 10.05
CA ASN A 144 17.07 -21.57 10.98
C ASN A 144 16.42 -20.53 11.88
N PHE A 145 15.55 -19.67 11.35
CA PHE A 145 14.85 -18.67 12.15
C PHE A 145 14.00 -19.32 13.26
N VAL A 146 13.25 -20.38 12.93
CA VAL A 146 12.39 -21.08 13.90
C VAL A 146 13.23 -21.75 14.99
N ASN A 147 14.33 -22.42 14.61
CA ASN A 147 15.13 -23.21 15.55
C ASN A 147 16.12 -22.36 16.37
N PHE A 148 16.66 -21.29 15.78
CA PHE A 148 17.78 -20.53 16.37
C PHE A 148 17.47 -19.04 16.58
N LYS A 149 16.29 -18.56 16.17
CA LYS A 149 15.91 -17.14 16.18
C LYS A 149 16.83 -16.25 15.34
N ASP A 150 17.51 -16.86 14.36
CA ASP A 150 18.45 -16.24 13.44
C ASP A 150 18.32 -16.97 12.08
N PRO A 151 17.98 -16.28 10.98
CA PRO A 151 17.78 -16.94 9.69
C PRO A 151 19.09 -17.25 8.94
N THR A 152 20.24 -16.82 9.47
CA THR A 152 21.54 -16.95 8.80
C THR A 152 21.85 -18.42 8.47
N ILE A 153 22.12 -18.70 7.18
CA ILE A 153 22.57 -20.04 6.73
C ILE A 153 24.10 -20.14 6.70
N SER A 154 24.78 -19.07 6.28
CA SER A 154 26.23 -19.03 6.12
C SER A 154 26.86 -17.93 6.95
N LYS A 155 27.95 -18.26 7.66
CA LYS A 155 28.72 -17.29 8.45
C LYS A 155 29.32 -16.16 7.61
N ASN A 156 29.51 -16.39 6.31
CA ASN A 156 30.07 -15.40 5.39
C ASN A 156 29.01 -14.40 4.89
N GLN A 157 27.72 -14.68 5.10
CA GLN A 157 26.60 -13.82 4.76
C GLN A 157 25.62 -13.74 5.93
N PRO A 158 26.01 -13.10 7.05
CA PRO A 158 25.14 -12.97 8.21
C PRO A 158 23.91 -12.12 7.88
N TRP A 159 22.75 -12.51 8.40
CA TRP A 159 21.58 -11.64 8.43
C TRP A 159 21.69 -10.65 9.58
N LEU A 160 21.68 -9.37 9.23
CA LEU A 160 21.64 -8.31 10.23
C LEU A 160 20.21 -8.15 10.72
N GLN A 161 20.09 -7.87 12.02
CA GLN A 161 18.82 -7.47 12.61
C GLN A 161 18.43 -6.10 12.04
N TYR A 162 17.15 -5.97 11.71
CA TYR A 162 16.56 -4.70 11.28
C TYR A 162 16.69 -3.61 12.36
N THR A 163 17.07 -2.42 11.92
CA THR A 163 16.99 -1.18 12.69
C THR A 163 16.13 -0.14 11.96
N PRO A 164 15.35 0.69 12.67
CA PRO A 164 14.57 1.75 12.02
C PRO A 164 15.42 2.75 11.21
N GLU A 165 16.67 2.96 11.63
CA GLU A 165 17.58 3.94 11.02
C GLU A 165 18.09 3.48 9.66
N LYS A 166 18.59 2.23 9.57
CA LYS A 166 19.21 1.69 8.34
C LYS A 166 18.27 0.83 7.52
N ARG A 167 17.23 0.26 8.14
CA ARG A 167 16.26 -0.62 7.50
C ARG A 167 16.94 -1.76 6.75
N GLU A 168 17.83 -2.46 7.45
CA GLU A 168 18.57 -3.58 6.92
C GLU A 168 17.61 -4.69 6.43
N HIS A 169 17.89 -5.23 5.25
CA HIS A 169 17.19 -6.38 4.70
C HIS A 169 18.14 -7.26 3.89
N PHE A 170 17.81 -8.54 3.78
CA PHE A 170 18.55 -9.44 2.91
C PHE A 170 17.89 -9.54 1.54
N LEU A 171 18.65 -9.27 0.49
CA LEU A 171 18.18 -9.42 -0.89
C LEU A 171 18.35 -10.86 -1.34
N ILE A 172 17.22 -11.51 -1.60
CA ILE A 172 17.14 -12.87 -2.11
C ILE A 172 16.96 -12.79 -3.62
N ASP A 173 18.09 -12.91 -4.32
CA ASP A 173 18.18 -12.91 -5.77
C ASP A 173 19.23 -13.94 -6.18
N PHE A 174 18.80 -15.11 -6.65
CA PHE A 174 19.72 -16.20 -6.95
C PHE A 174 20.37 -16.01 -8.32
N ASP A 175 21.70 -16.05 -8.35
CA ASP A 175 22.46 -16.15 -9.59
C ASP A 175 22.54 -17.60 -10.12
N GLU A 176 23.23 -17.79 -11.25
CA GLU A 176 23.44 -19.11 -11.87
C GLU A 176 24.20 -20.11 -10.97
N ASN A 177 24.92 -19.62 -9.96
CA ASN A 177 25.68 -20.41 -8.98
C ASN A 177 24.95 -20.56 -7.64
N PHE A 178 23.68 -20.15 -7.56
CA PHE A 178 22.87 -20.16 -6.35
C PHE A 178 23.44 -19.30 -5.21
N THR A 179 24.22 -18.28 -5.56
CA THR A 179 24.65 -17.25 -4.60
C THR A 179 23.67 -16.09 -4.61
N MET A 180 23.68 -15.29 -3.54
CA MET A 180 22.81 -14.12 -3.40
C MET A 180 23.63 -12.88 -3.05
N PRO A 181 23.18 -11.67 -3.43
CA PRO A 181 23.86 -10.42 -3.11
C PRO A 181 23.99 -10.14 -1.61
N GLY A 182 23.06 -10.65 -0.81
CA GLY A 182 23.09 -10.55 0.64
C GLY A 182 22.48 -9.26 1.19
N MET A 183 23.08 -8.73 2.26
CA MET A 183 22.54 -7.57 2.99
C MET A 183 22.51 -6.30 2.15
N ARG A 184 21.44 -5.53 2.35
CA ARG A 184 21.17 -4.20 1.79
C ARG A 184 20.56 -3.31 2.88
N ASP A 185 20.71 -2.01 2.69
CA ASP A 185 20.09 -0.99 3.54
C ASP A 185 18.88 -0.37 2.79
N ASP A 186 18.15 0.51 3.47
CA ASP A 186 17.08 1.32 2.91
C ASP A 186 15.89 0.52 2.35
N TYR A 187 15.51 -0.58 3.02
CA TYR A 187 14.32 -1.37 2.67
C TYR A 187 13.08 -0.46 2.54
N TYR A 188 12.67 -0.23 1.29
CA TYR A 188 11.58 0.66 0.87
C TYR A 188 11.52 2.02 1.58
N ALA A 189 12.68 2.63 1.84
CA ALA A 189 12.78 3.90 2.55
C ALA A 189 11.97 5.02 1.86
N ASP A 190 12.04 5.09 0.53
CA ASP A 190 11.34 6.11 -0.27
C ASP A 190 9.81 5.98 -0.17
N ALA A 191 9.29 4.75 -0.28
CA ALA A 191 7.86 4.47 -0.17
C ALA A 191 7.35 4.85 1.22
N LEU A 192 8.06 4.45 2.28
CA LEU A 192 7.72 4.86 3.65
C LEU A 192 7.74 6.38 3.78
N GLN A 193 8.80 7.05 3.30
CA GLN A 193 8.97 8.49 3.42
C GLN A 193 7.80 9.23 2.74
N PHE A 194 7.42 8.82 1.53
CA PHE A 194 6.28 9.41 0.83
C PHE A 194 4.97 9.18 1.61
N TRP A 195 4.59 7.93 1.85
CA TRP A 195 3.27 7.62 2.43
C TRP A 195 3.10 8.04 3.89
N SER A 196 4.19 8.23 4.64
CA SER A 196 4.15 8.76 6.01
C SER A 196 4.08 10.29 6.09
N THR A 197 4.42 11.01 5.02
CA THR A 197 4.54 12.49 5.04
C THR A 197 3.70 13.21 4.00
N VAL A 198 3.06 12.49 3.07
CA VAL A 198 2.32 13.09 1.96
C VAL A 198 1.13 13.95 2.42
N GLY A 199 0.47 13.60 3.53
CA GLY A 199 -0.57 14.42 4.13
C GLY A 199 -1.26 13.77 5.33
N ASN A 200 -2.16 14.52 5.96
CA ASN A 200 -2.99 14.01 7.05
C ASN A 200 -4.19 13.23 6.50
N LYS A 201 -4.36 12.00 6.97
CA LYS A 201 -5.48 11.15 6.58
C LYS A 201 -6.80 11.64 7.22
N SER A 202 -7.89 11.55 6.48
CA SER A 202 -9.24 11.69 7.02
C SER A 202 -9.60 10.42 7.79
N PHE A 203 -10.23 10.57 8.96
CA PHE A 203 -10.98 9.49 9.58
C PHE A 203 -12.43 9.67 9.14
N SER A 204 -12.78 9.05 8.01
CA SER A 204 -14.13 9.06 7.45
C SER A 204 -14.51 7.63 7.10
N GLU A 205 -15.59 7.12 7.67
CA GLU A 205 -16.18 5.82 7.29
C GLU A 205 -17.16 6.01 6.12
N ARG A 206 -16.75 6.77 5.11
CA ARG A 206 -17.57 7.02 3.91
C ARG A 206 -16.80 6.58 2.69
N TRP A 207 -17.29 5.52 2.08
CA TRP A 207 -16.68 4.85 0.94
C TRP A 207 -17.69 4.71 -0.19
N SER A 208 -17.21 4.23 -1.33
CA SER A 208 -18.07 3.80 -2.45
C SER A 208 -19.17 2.85 -1.90
N PRO A 209 -20.45 2.99 -2.31
CA PRO A 209 -21.57 2.24 -1.74
C PRO A 209 -21.38 0.72 -1.58
N SER A 210 -20.63 0.09 -2.48
CA SER A 210 -20.36 -1.35 -2.47
C SER A 210 -19.18 -1.76 -1.57
N LEU A 211 -18.55 -0.83 -0.85
CA LEU A 211 -17.34 -1.05 -0.06
C LEU A 211 -17.47 -0.58 1.39
N ASP A 212 -16.97 -1.39 2.32
CA ASP A 212 -16.90 -1.06 3.76
C ASP A 212 -15.57 -0.42 4.18
N THR A 213 -14.56 -0.47 3.32
CA THR A 213 -13.21 0.07 3.56
C THR A 213 -12.52 0.44 2.24
N PHE A 214 -11.53 1.32 2.33
CA PHE A 214 -10.64 1.60 1.20
C PHE A 214 -9.55 0.54 1.09
N LEU A 215 -9.62 -0.29 0.04
CA LEU A 215 -8.55 -1.18 -0.41
C LEU A 215 -8.15 -0.80 -1.83
N ILE A 216 -6.85 -0.63 -2.09
CA ILE A 216 -6.37 -0.17 -3.39
C ILE A 216 -6.70 -1.16 -4.51
N THR A 217 -6.70 -2.47 -4.23
CA THR A 217 -7.13 -3.48 -5.20
C THR A 217 -8.58 -3.31 -5.63
N ASN A 218 -9.49 -2.92 -4.72
CA ASN A 218 -10.89 -2.63 -5.07
C ASN A 218 -11.05 -1.36 -5.93
N LEU A 219 -10.04 -0.50 -5.96
CA LEU A 219 -9.97 0.63 -6.87
C LEU A 219 -9.33 0.21 -8.21
N VAL A 220 -8.23 -0.54 -8.18
CA VAL A 220 -7.47 -0.89 -9.38
C VAL A 220 -8.21 -1.93 -10.24
N ALA A 221 -8.84 -2.93 -9.64
CA ALA A 221 -9.44 -4.03 -10.39
C ALA A 221 -10.55 -3.57 -11.37
N PRO A 222 -11.53 -2.74 -10.96
CA PRO A 222 -12.53 -2.20 -11.89
C PRO A 222 -11.91 -1.37 -13.01
N ILE A 223 -10.89 -0.54 -12.71
CA ILE A 223 -10.22 0.30 -13.72
C ILE A 223 -9.53 -0.57 -14.77
N VAL A 224 -8.74 -1.55 -14.35
CA VAL A 224 -8.01 -2.43 -15.28
C VAL A 224 -8.99 -3.27 -16.09
N SER A 225 -10.05 -3.77 -15.46
CA SER A 225 -11.08 -4.52 -16.16
C SER A 225 -11.79 -3.68 -17.22
N HIS A 226 -12.15 -2.44 -16.90
CA HIS A 226 -12.74 -1.51 -17.86
C HIS A 226 -11.82 -1.22 -19.04
N LEU A 227 -10.53 -0.96 -18.77
CA LEU A 227 -9.55 -0.67 -19.83
C LEU A 227 -9.25 -1.86 -20.75
N THR A 228 -9.31 -3.08 -20.21
CA THR A 228 -8.93 -4.30 -20.94
C THR A 228 -10.12 -5.09 -21.47
N ASN A 229 -11.34 -4.75 -21.04
CA ASN A 229 -12.57 -5.49 -21.28
C ASN A 229 -12.45 -6.97 -20.86
N VAL A 230 -11.75 -7.22 -19.75
CA VAL A 230 -11.53 -8.54 -19.14
C VAL A 230 -11.65 -8.41 -17.63
N SER A 231 -12.46 -9.27 -16.98
CA SER A 231 -12.47 -9.34 -15.52
C SER A 231 -11.12 -9.87 -15.02
N ILE A 232 -10.41 -9.08 -14.21
CA ILE A 232 -9.13 -9.47 -13.62
C ILE A 232 -9.26 -9.99 -12.19
N ASP A 233 -10.48 -10.00 -11.66
CA ASP A 233 -10.80 -10.55 -10.34
C ASP A 233 -11.31 -11.99 -10.49
N VAL A 234 -10.94 -12.81 -9.51
CA VAL A 234 -11.29 -14.23 -9.47
C VAL A 234 -12.76 -14.46 -9.15
N ASP A 235 -13.44 -13.50 -8.51
CA ASP A 235 -14.80 -13.67 -7.99
C ASP A 235 -15.87 -12.77 -8.64
N LYS A 236 -15.48 -11.87 -9.56
CA LYS A 236 -16.43 -10.95 -10.23
C LYS A 236 -16.50 -11.18 -11.73
N THR A 237 -17.70 -11.04 -12.28
CA THR A 237 -17.91 -10.99 -13.73
C THR A 237 -17.48 -9.65 -14.31
N MET A 238 -17.36 -9.58 -15.63
CA MET A 238 -17.08 -8.32 -16.32
C MET A 238 -18.18 -7.28 -16.08
N ASP A 239 -19.46 -7.70 -16.08
CA ASP A 239 -20.59 -6.79 -15.82
C ASP A 239 -20.53 -6.19 -14.41
N GLN A 240 -20.16 -7.00 -13.41
CA GLN A 240 -19.96 -6.52 -12.04
C GLN A 240 -18.78 -5.54 -11.96
N MET A 241 -17.72 -5.77 -12.74
CA MET A 241 -16.58 -4.85 -12.79
C MET A 241 -16.91 -3.51 -13.45
N GLU A 242 -17.71 -3.51 -14.52
CA GLU A 242 -18.22 -2.26 -15.12
C GLU A 242 -19.10 -1.48 -14.13
N GLU A 243 -20.00 -2.16 -13.42
CA GLU A 243 -20.83 -1.52 -12.39
C GLU A 243 -19.97 -0.86 -11.30
N LEU A 244 -18.97 -1.58 -10.79
CA LEU A 244 -18.03 -1.04 -9.82
C LEU A 244 -17.22 0.13 -10.38
N PHE A 245 -16.76 0.06 -11.63
CA PHE A 245 -16.03 1.15 -12.27
C PHE A 245 -16.87 2.44 -12.31
N PHE A 246 -18.12 2.37 -12.78
CA PHE A 246 -18.99 3.55 -12.82
C PHE A 246 -19.39 4.03 -11.42
N GLU A 247 -19.60 3.13 -10.45
CA GLU A 247 -19.85 3.50 -9.06
C GLU A 247 -18.69 4.34 -8.50
N ARG A 248 -17.46 3.88 -8.72
CA ARG A 248 -16.23 4.55 -8.30
C ARG A 248 -16.08 5.94 -8.90
N GLU A 249 -16.26 6.07 -10.22
CA GLU A 249 -16.15 7.37 -10.91
C GLU A 249 -17.24 8.36 -10.43
N ASN A 250 -18.47 7.89 -10.27
CA ASN A 250 -19.56 8.71 -9.74
C ASN A 250 -19.29 9.17 -8.31
N PHE A 251 -18.78 8.28 -7.46
CA PHE A 251 -18.44 8.59 -6.08
C PHE A 251 -17.32 9.63 -5.98
N LEU A 252 -16.28 9.52 -6.82
CA LEU A 252 -15.22 10.53 -6.88
C LEU A 252 -15.77 11.91 -7.27
N GLU A 253 -16.67 11.99 -8.25
CA GLU A 253 -17.28 13.26 -8.65
C GLU A 253 -18.15 13.87 -7.56
N GLU A 254 -18.85 13.05 -6.78
CA GLU A 254 -19.58 13.47 -5.58
C GLU A 254 -18.63 14.08 -4.54
N LEU A 255 -17.54 13.38 -4.20
CA LEU A 255 -16.53 13.87 -3.25
C LEU A 255 -15.90 15.20 -3.71
N LYS A 256 -15.57 15.32 -5.01
CA LYS A 256 -15.08 16.56 -5.61
C LYS A 256 -16.11 17.69 -5.50
N LEU A 257 -17.39 17.42 -5.75
CA LEU A 257 -18.45 18.41 -5.64
C LEU A 257 -18.62 18.92 -4.21
N GLU A 258 -18.68 18.01 -3.24
CA GLU A 258 -18.78 18.36 -1.82
C GLU A 258 -17.60 19.19 -1.35
N ARG A 259 -16.39 18.81 -1.76
CA ARG A 259 -15.16 19.55 -1.46
C ARG A 259 -15.24 20.98 -2.02
N ARG A 260 -15.68 21.16 -3.27
CA ARG A 260 -15.89 22.49 -3.88
C ARG A 260 -16.91 23.33 -3.11
N ILE A 261 -18.01 22.73 -2.65
CA ILE A 261 -19.03 23.43 -1.84
C ILE A 261 -18.44 23.86 -0.49
N LYS A 262 -17.73 22.97 0.20
CA LYS A 262 -17.08 23.25 1.49
C LYS A 262 -16.10 24.41 1.38
N LEU A 263 -15.24 24.41 0.36
CA LEU A 263 -14.27 25.49 0.13
C LEU A 263 -14.95 26.84 -0.16
N LYS A 264 -16.03 26.85 -0.95
CA LYS A 264 -16.83 28.07 -1.20
C LYS A 264 -17.52 28.59 0.07
N GLY A 265 -18.05 27.69 0.90
CA GLY A 265 -18.66 28.06 2.20
C GLY A 265 -17.65 28.68 3.17
N MET A 266 -16.42 28.16 3.19
CA MET A 266 -15.33 28.72 4.00
C MET A 266 -14.85 30.09 3.47
N ALA A 267 -14.78 30.26 2.15
CA ALA A 267 -14.43 31.55 1.53
C ALA A 267 -15.51 32.63 1.77
N GLY A 268 -16.80 32.25 1.78
CA GLY A 268 -17.91 33.18 2.05
C GLY A 268 -17.92 33.74 3.47
N ASN A 269 -17.62 32.91 4.48
CA ASN A 269 -17.56 33.32 5.89
C ASN A 269 -16.33 34.17 6.27
N GLY A 270 -15.31 34.24 5.41
CA GLY A 270 -14.12 35.07 5.62
C GLY A 270 -14.27 36.54 5.22
N SER A 271 -15.40 36.94 4.62
CA SER A 271 -15.59 38.28 4.01
C SER A 271 -16.51 39.24 4.78
N LEU A 272 -17.09 38.83 5.91
CA LEU A 272 -17.95 39.66 6.75
C LEU A 272 -17.27 40.03 8.08
N GLY A 273 -16.12 40.68 7.98
CA GLY A 273 -15.38 41.22 9.12
C GLY A 273 -15.08 42.70 8.93
N GLY A 274 -16.12 43.55 8.94
CA GLY A 274 -15.90 44.99 8.77
C GLY A 274 -17.14 45.86 8.94
N LYS A 275 -17.40 46.23 10.21
CA LYS A 275 -18.31 47.26 10.71
C LYS A 275 -19.79 46.90 10.82
N GLU A 276 -20.18 46.52 12.02
CA GLU A 276 -21.37 47.13 12.62
C GLU A 276 -21.16 47.37 14.11
N GLN A 277 -21.23 48.64 14.51
CA GLN A 277 -21.25 49.09 15.89
C GLN A 277 -22.69 49.46 16.26
N LYS A 278 -23.08 48.98 17.46
CA LYS A 278 -24.05 49.53 18.43
C LYS A 278 -25.55 49.17 18.34
N LYS A 279 -25.92 48.33 19.32
CA LYS A 279 -26.71 48.63 20.54
C LYS A 279 -28.17 48.13 20.65
N THR A 280 -28.44 47.69 21.88
CA THR A 280 -29.71 47.43 22.62
C THR A 280 -30.32 46.04 22.40
N GLY A 281 -30.73 45.27 23.41
CA GLY A 281 -30.73 45.39 24.87
C GLY A 281 -31.69 44.33 25.47
N CYS A 282 -31.35 43.76 26.64
CA CYS A 282 -32.20 42.97 27.57
C CYS A 282 -32.87 41.67 27.03
N GLN A 283 -33.12 40.59 27.78
CA GLN A 283 -32.76 40.09 29.11
C GLN A 283 -33.25 38.62 29.19
N ASN A 284 -32.57 37.82 30.01
CA ASN A 284 -33.03 36.63 30.76
C ASN A 284 -33.23 35.27 30.05
N GLY A 285 -32.64 34.25 30.68
CA GLY A 285 -32.98 32.83 30.51
C GLY A 285 -31.82 31.90 30.81
N GLU A 286 -31.60 31.60 32.09
CA GLU A 286 -30.59 30.68 32.63
C GLU A 286 -30.69 29.24 32.07
N MET A 287 -29.54 28.56 31.90
CA MET A 287 -29.12 27.41 32.72
C MET A 287 -27.92 26.74 32.05
N GLY A 288 -26.80 26.69 32.77
CA GLY A 288 -25.58 26.01 32.33
C GLY A 288 -25.61 24.51 32.58
N VAL A 289 -24.79 23.77 31.83
CA VAL A 289 -24.04 22.60 32.32
C VAL A 289 -22.74 22.54 31.52
N GLY A 290 -21.61 22.53 32.23
CA GLY A 290 -20.28 22.42 31.65
C GLY A 290 -19.98 21.01 31.14
N TRP A 291 -19.16 20.93 30.09
CA TRP A 291 -18.48 19.70 29.72
C TRP A 291 -16.98 19.94 29.76
N GLU A 292 -16.41 19.39 30.82
CA GLU A 292 -14.99 19.25 31.10
C GLU A 292 -14.38 18.27 30.08
N TRP A 293 -13.46 18.74 29.25
CA TRP A 293 -12.68 17.88 28.35
C TRP A 293 -11.69 17.06 29.17
N ARG A 294 -12.07 15.84 29.53
CA ARG A 294 -11.16 14.85 30.09
C ARG A 294 -10.40 14.18 28.94
N ARG A 295 -9.18 14.66 28.71
CA ARG A 295 -8.14 14.02 27.90
C ARG A 295 -7.98 12.57 28.41
N ARG A 296 -8.21 11.58 27.56
CA ARG A 296 -7.93 10.17 27.85
C ARG A 296 -6.98 9.66 26.78
N ASP A 297 -5.73 9.50 27.18
CA ASP A 297 -4.72 8.71 26.48
C ASP A 297 -5.16 7.23 26.48
N MET A 298 -5.07 6.58 25.33
CA MET A 298 -5.07 5.13 25.06
C MET A 298 -4.62 5.03 23.59
N GLU A 299 -3.38 4.68 23.24
CA GLU A 299 -2.70 3.39 23.44
C GLU A 299 -3.59 2.17 23.25
N THR A 300 -3.24 1.39 22.21
CA THR A 300 -3.55 -0.02 21.94
C THR A 300 -4.98 -0.44 21.60
N GLU A 301 -5.32 -0.41 20.30
CA GLU A 301 -6.16 -1.41 19.62
C GLU A 301 -5.62 -1.48 18.16
N GLY A 302 -4.96 -2.53 17.67
CA GLY A 302 -5.23 -3.94 17.88
C GLY A 302 -6.15 -4.46 16.78
N TRP A 303 -5.82 -4.24 15.50
CA TRP A 303 -6.58 -4.82 14.38
C TRP A 303 -6.31 -6.33 14.31
N SER A 304 -7.15 -7.10 15.02
CA SER A 304 -7.45 -8.48 14.64
C SER A 304 -8.09 -8.47 13.25
N TRP A 305 -7.77 -9.42 12.38
CA TRP A 305 -8.64 -10.09 11.38
C TRP A 305 -7.74 -10.69 10.29
N TRP A 306 -7.18 -11.87 10.57
CA TRP A 306 -6.83 -12.89 9.58
C TRP A 306 -7.05 -14.24 10.26
N ASN A 307 -8.23 -14.81 10.04
CA ASN A 307 -8.56 -16.23 10.21
C ASN A 307 -9.98 -16.45 9.69
N GLN A 308 -10.08 -16.71 8.39
CA GLN A 308 -10.95 -17.72 7.79
C GLN A 308 -10.63 -17.86 6.31
#